data_AF-A0A0D3I5C4-F1
#
_entry.id   AF-A0A0D3I5C4-F1
#
_cell.length_a   1.000
_cell.length_b   1.000
_cell.length_c   1.000
_cell.angle_alpha   90.00
_cell.angle_beta   90.00
_cell.angle_gamma   90.00
#
_symmetry.space_group_name_H-M   'P 1'
#
loop_
_entity.id
_entity.type
_entity.pdbx_description
1 polymer ?
#
loop_
_entity_poly.entity_id
_entity_poly.type
_entity_poly.pdbx_seq_one_letter_code
_entity_poly.pdbx_strand_id
1 'polypeptide(L)'
;MAPSRALRHGVDDFSDCAAFSLASPRLGLLALRSGLARFKDPLFAVAMRLLLSQRLVGTFGVVTLSEDTLRRYAADRQASAGHFPWLARVSPALCISAVEGAADERHDEVWALRRGEESGAKLRARHLQTGQVHHFKGEKGAERMVRAEFADGNVLYFEGEEGAQRMVRVESADGDVQHYLGERDAERTVRIEFADGEVQHYEGEQGAERMVRVESTGGDVSYYEGEKGAERRVRVEFADGNVLHYEGEEERMVRVESADGDVLYYEGEKGAERRVRVEFADGDVQHY
;
A
#
# COMPACT_ATOMS: atom_id res chain seq x y z
N MET A 1 2.81 -58.97 12.25
CA MET A 1 2.12 -57.98 13.10
C MET A 1 3.13 -56.89 13.41
N ALA A 2 3.11 -55.80 12.66
CA ALA A 2 4.01 -54.66 12.84
C ALA A 2 3.18 -53.48 13.38
N PRO A 3 3.63 -52.74 14.41
CA PRO A 3 2.98 -51.50 14.77
C PRO A 3 3.53 -50.37 13.90
N SER A 4 2.66 -49.79 13.07
CA SER A 4 2.94 -48.59 12.30
C SER A 4 2.74 -47.33 13.13
N ARG A 5 3.87 -46.66 13.38
CA ARG A 5 4.09 -45.21 13.27
C ARG A 5 3.20 -44.27 14.10
N ALA A 6 3.65 -43.99 15.33
CA ALA A 6 3.48 -42.67 15.93
C ALA A 6 4.26 -41.64 15.10
N LEU A 7 3.57 -40.65 14.54
CA LEU A 7 4.19 -39.50 13.89
C LEU A 7 4.79 -38.57 14.96
N ARG A 8 6.07 -38.24 14.75
CA ARG A 8 6.93 -37.45 15.63
C ARG A 8 6.44 -36.00 15.67
N HIS A 9 6.10 -35.50 16.86
CA HIS A 9 6.10 -34.07 17.19
C HIS A 9 7.27 -33.80 18.14
N GLY A 10 8.47 -33.62 17.60
CA GLY A 10 9.64 -33.43 18.47
C GLY A 10 10.94 -33.10 17.76
N VAL A 11 10.91 -32.47 16.58
CA VAL A 11 12.15 -32.08 15.88
C VAL A 11 12.40 -30.56 15.85
N ASP A 12 11.42 -29.73 16.22
CA ASP A 12 11.54 -28.27 16.02
C ASP A 12 11.84 -27.45 17.30
N ASP A 13 11.61 -28.00 18.50
CA ASP A 13 11.74 -27.23 19.76
C ASP A 13 13.17 -26.72 20.06
N PHE A 14 14.19 -27.47 19.66
CA PHE A 14 15.59 -27.08 19.88
C PHE A 14 16.18 -26.26 18.72
N SER A 15 15.68 -26.46 17.50
CA SER A 15 16.13 -25.73 16.31
C SER A 15 15.80 -24.24 16.44
N ASP A 16 14.60 -23.91 16.93
CA ASP A 16 14.19 -22.53 17.15
C ASP A 16 14.87 -21.91 18.39
N CYS A 17 15.07 -22.68 19.47
CA CYS A 17 15.88 -22.22 20.60
C CYS A 17 17.33 -21.93 20.19
N ALA A 18 17.90 -22.76 19.29
CA ALA A 18 19.22 -22.54 18.71
C ALA A 18 19.22 -21.31 17.78
N ALA A 19 18.21 -21.15 16.92
CA ALA A 19 18.05 -19.97 16.07
C ALA A 19 17.95 -18.69 16.91
N PHE A 20 17.15 -18.70 17.98
CA PHE A 20 17.12 -17.61 18.95
C PHE A 20 18.45 -17.39 19.65
N SER A 21 19.17 -18.45 20.04
CA SER A 21 20.46 -18.33 20.74
C SER A 21 21.54 -17.74 19.82
N LEU A 22 21.50 -18.07 18.53
CA LEU A 22 22.40 -17.54 17.50
C LEU A 22 22.05 -16.09 17.13
N ALA A 23 20.77 -15.79 16.91
CA ALA A 23 20.33 -14.44 16.53
C ALA A 23 20.32 -13.47 17.73
N SER A 24 20.02 -13.97 18.93
CA SER A 24 19.99 -13.18 20.16
C SER A 24 20.17 -14.03 21.42
N PRO A 25 21.40 -14.13 21.97
CA PRO A 25 21.71 -15.01 23.12
C PRO A 25 20.79 -14.82 24.35
N ARG A 26 20.33 -13.58 24.61
CA ARG A 26 19.37 -13.28 25.68
C ARG A 26 17.99 -13.88 25.41
N LEU A 27 17.51 -13.84 24.17
CA LEU A 27 16.24 -14.47 23.79
C LEU A 27 16.35 -15.99 23.78
N GLY A 28 17.47 -16.53 23.28
CA GLY A 28 17.75 -17.96 23.36
C GLY A 28 17.68 -18.49 24.79
N LEU A 29 18.34 -17.80 25.73
CA LEU A 29 18.27 -18.13 27.15
C LEU A 29 16.84 -18.05 27.73
N LEU A 30 16.05 -17.06 27.31
CA LEU A 30 14.68 -16.89 27.80
C LEU A 30 13.73 -17.93 27.18
N ALA A 31 13.93 -18.29 25.91
CA ALA A 31 13.26 -19.39 25.22
C ALA A 31 13.56 -20.73 25.90
N LEU A 32 14.83 -21.01 26.21
CA LEU A 32 15.28 -22.20 26.93
C LEU A 32 14.69 -22.28 28.35
N ARG A 33 14.64 -21.16 29.08
CA ARG A 33 14.11 -21.12 30.47
C ARG A 33 12.58 -21.17 30.55
N SER A 34 11.90 -20.59 29.57
CA SER A 34 10.44 -20.45 29.60
C SER A 34 9.71 -21.57 28.84
N GLY A 35 10.44 -22.32 28.02
CA GLY A 35 9.92 -23.34 27.10
C GLY A 35 9.45 -22.73 25.79
N LEU A 36 10.00 -23.19 24.66
CA LEU A 36 9.67 -22.67 23.32
C LEU A 36 8.18 -22.80 22.99
N ALA A 37 7.56 -23.93 23.37
CA ALA A 37 6.13 -24.19 23.18
C ALA A 37 5.19 -23.11 23.78
N ARG A 38 5.70 -22.19 24.63
CA ARG A 38 4.94 -21.04 25.14
C ARG A 38 5.05 -19.78 24.26
N PHE A 39 6.03 -19.71 23.36
CA PHE A 39 6.16 -18.62 22.39
C PHE A 39 5.30 -18.95 21.17
N LYS A 40 4.21 -18.21 20.99
CA LYS A 40 3.50 -18.21 19.72
C LYS A 40 4.42 -17.55 18.68
N ASP A 41 4.81 -18.33 17.67
CA ASP A 41 5.67 -17.96 16.55
C ASP A 41 7.10 -17.48 16.92
N PRO A 42 8.02 -18.44 17.17
CA PRO A 42 9.41 -18.15 17.52
C PRO A 42 10.21 -17.51 16.37
N LEU A 43 9.97 -17.93 15.13
CA LEU A 43 10.65 -17.39 13.94
C LEU A 43 10.29 -15.93 13.72
N PHE A 44 9.03 -15.56 13.93
CA PHE A 44 8.59 -14.18 13.91
C PHE A 44 9.33 -13.32 14.95
N ALA A 45 9.44 -13.80 16.19
CA ALA A 45 10.16 -13.10 17.24
C ALA A 45 11.68 -12.96 16.95
N VAL A 46 12.30 -13.96 16.30
CA VAL A 46 13.67 -13.86 15.77
C VAL A 46 13.75 -12.82 14.65
N ALA A 47 12.84 -12.87 13.67
CA ALA A 47 12.81 -11.93 12.54
C ALA A 47 12.64 -10.48 13.02
N MET A 48 11.73 -10.23 13.96
CA MET A 48 11.56 -8.94 14.63
C MET A 48 12.83 -8.49 15.33
N ARG A 49 13.53 -9.40 16.02
CA ARG A 49 14.81 -9.10 16.67
C ARG A 49 15.92 -8.79 15.68
N LEU A 50 15.96 -9.50 14.55
CA LEU A 50 16.93 -9.27 13.49
C LEU A 50 16.69 -7.91 12.81
N LEU A 51 15.44 -7.58 12.46
CA LEU A 51 15.04 -6.26 11.96
C LEU A 51 15.45 -5.12 12.91
N LEU A 52 15.33 -5.35 14.22
CA LEU A 52 15.79 -4.42 15.26
C LEU A 52 17.30 -4.26 15.34
N SER A 53 18.06 -5.30 15.02
CA SER A 53 19.53 -5.32 15.09
C SER A 53 20.24 -4.84 13.82
N GLN A 54 19.61 -4.98 12.64
CA GLN A 54 20.20 -4.63 11.35
C GLN A 54 20.36 -3.10 11.12
N ARG A 55 19.86 -2.24 12.03
CA ARG A 55 20.11 -0.79 12.00
C ARG A 55 21.33 -0.31 12.80
N LEU A 56 22.16 -1.22 13.32
CA LEU A 56 23.35 -0.91 14.11
C LEU A 56 24.64 -1.38 13.41
N VAL A 57 25.04 -0.70 12.34
CA VAL A 57 26.47 -0.60 12.03
C VAL A 57 27.02 0.55 12.86
N GLY A 58 27.37 0.25 14.11
CA GLY A 58 28.03 1.20 15.00
C GLY A 58 27.72 0.96 16.47
N THR A 59 28.68 0.33 17.15
CA THR A 59 28.80 0.15 18.62
C THR A 59 27.84 -0.83 19.31
N PHE A 60 28.44 -1.69 20.15
CA PHE A 60 27.82 -2.68 21.01
C PHE A 60 26.86 -2.04 22.03
N GLY A 61 25.65 -1.67 21.58
CA GLY A 61 24.59 -1.12 22.41
C GLY A 61 23.55 -2.18 22.77
N VAL A 62 22.99 -2.07 23.97
CA VAL A 62 21.77 -2.80 24.36
C VAL A 62 20.68 -2.46 23.33
N VAL A 63 20.20 -3.46 22.58
CA VAL A 63 19.08 -3.27 21.65
C VAL A 63 17.85 -2.87 22.44
N THR A 64 17.55 -1.58 22.45
CA THR A 64 16.32 -1.01 23.01
C THR A 64 15.26 -1.02 21.91
N LEU A 65 14.09 -1.59 22.22
CA LEU A 65 12.92 -1.51 21.34
C LEU A 65 12.53 -0.04 21.19
N SER A 66 12.66 0.52 19.98
CA SER A 66 12.20 1.87 19.69
C SER A 66 10.69 1.88 19.45
N GLU A 67 10.05 3.01 19.73
CA GLU A 67 8.63 3.21 19.44
C GLU A 67 8.31 3.01 17.96
N ASP A 68 9.19 3.49 17.08
CA ASP A 68 9.11 3.32 15.63
C ASP A 68 9.05 1.83 15.23
N THR A 69 9.78 0.95 15.92
CA THR A 69 9.69 -0.50 15.64
C THR A 69 8.39 -1.10 16.14
N LEU A 70 7.92 -0.69 17.31
CA LEU A 70 6.62 -1.13 17.83
C LEU A 70 5.47 -0.68 16.93
N ARG A 71 5.57 0.51 16.34
CA ARG A 71 4.60 1.02 15.35
C ARG A 71 4.62 0.21 14.06
N ARG A 72 5.80 -0.09 13.50
CA ARG A 72 5.91 -1.00 12.33
C ARG A 72 5.31 -2.36 12.62
N TYR A 73 5.60 -2.91 13.79
CA TYR A 73 5.09 -4.19 14.21
C TYR A 73 3.55 -4.19 14.34
N ALA A 74 2.99 -3.18 15.02
CA ALA A 74 1.54 -3.06 15.15
C ALA A 74 0.83 -2.90 13.81
N ALA A 75 1.52 -2.34 12.80
CA ALA A 75 1.01 -2.21 11.43
C ALA A 75 1.03 -3.51 10.63
N ASP A 76 1.80 -4.52 11.05
CA ASP A 76 1.90 -5.81 10.36
C ASP A 76 0.60 -6.62 10.50
N ARG A 77 0.10 -7.16 9.38
CA ARG A 77 -1.14 -7.95 9.34
C ARG A 77 -1.02 -9.25 10.14
N GLN A 78 0.18 -9.82 10.22
CA GLN A 78 0.48 -11.05 10.97
C GLN A 78 0.62 -10.81 12.48
N ALA A 79 0.73 -9.55 12.91
CA ALA A 79 0.82 -9.25 14.33
C ALA A 79 -0.46 -9.66 15.07
N SER A 80 -0.29 -10.45 16.14
CA SER A 80 -1.33 -10.83 17.10
C SER A 80 -1.00 -10.42 18.54
N ALA A 81 -2.02 -10.22 19.39
CA ALA A 81 -1.82 -9.92 20.81
C ALA A 81 -1.13 -11.03 21.60
N GLY A 82 -1.12 -12.26 21.06
CA GLY A 82 -0.38 -13.38 21.64
C GLY A 82 1.13 -13.15 21.74
N HIS A 83 1.68 -12.19 20.99
CA HIS A 83 3.10 -11.86 21.02
C HIS A 83 3.48 -10.85 22.13
N PHE A 84 2.52 -10.16 22.74
CA PHE A 84 2.80 -9.11 23.74
C PHE A 84 3.46 -9.60 25.03
N PRO A 85 3.07 -10.76 25.62
CA PRO A 85 3.74 -11.27 26.81
C PRO A 85 5.25 -11.48 26.61
N TRP A 86 5.67 -11.81 25.40
CA TRP A 86 7.10 -11.90 25.05
C TRP A 86 7.73 -10.51 24.93
N LEU A 87 7.12 -9.58 24.20
CA LEU A 87 7.62 -8.20 24.05
C LEU A 87 7.84 -7.51 25.41
N ALA A 88 6.89 -7.66 26.33
CA ALA A 88 6.98 -7.08 27.67
C ALA A 88 8.17 -7.63 28.50
N ARG A 89 8.54 -8.91 28.29
CA ARG A 89 9.69 -9.53 28.99
C ARG A 89 11.04 -9.04 28.47
N VAL A 90 11.11 -8.70 27.18
CA VAL A 90 12.38 -8.32 26.53
C VAL A 90 12.64 -6.82 26.61
N SER A 91 11.60 -6.00 26.75
CA SER A 91 11.71 -4.56 27.03
C SER A 91 10.52 -4.06 27.87
N PRO A 92 10.64 -4.08 29.21
CA PRO A 92 9.58 -3.59 30.10
C PRO A 92 9.42 -2.06 30.08
N ALA A 93 10.41 -1.31 29.58
CA ALA A 93 10.37 0.16 29.52
C ALA A 93 9.47 0.70 28.41
N LEU A 94 9.34 -0.05 27.30
CA LEU A 94 8.48 0.31 26.17
C LEU A 94 7.90 -0.98 25.56
N CYS A 95 6.60 -1.19 25.74
CA CYS A 95 5.91 -2.39 25.25
C CYS A 95 4.57 -2.03 24.57
N ILE A 96 3.90 -3.05 24.02
CA ILE A 96 2.54 -2.92 23.45
C ILE A 96 1.60 -3.74 24.33
N SER A 97 0.39 -3.24 24.52
CA SER A 97 -0.71 -4.02 25.09
C SER A 97 -1.92 -4.04 24.18
N ALA A 98 -2.64 -5.16 24.17
CA ALA A 98 -4.05 -5.21 23.81
C ALA A 98 -4.87 -5.03 25.07
N VAL A 99 -5.85 -4.15 25.00
CA VAL A 99 -6.95 -4.10 25.96
C VAL A 99 -8.21 -4.38 25.16
N GLU A 100 -8.97 -5.40 25.59
CA GLU A 100 -10.34 -5.58 25.11
C GLU A 100 -11.19 -4.48 25.76
N GLY A 101 -11.91 -3.71 24.95
CA GLY A 101 -12.83 -2.67 25.43
C GLY A 101 -13.84 -3.23 26.43
N ALA A 102 -14.25 -2.43 27.41
CA ALA A 102 -15.28 -2.79 28.37
C ALA A 102 -16.59 -3.19 27.66
N ALA A 103 -17.35 -4.09 28.29
CA ALA A 103 -18.47 -4.86 27.74
C ALA A 103 -19.70 -4.08 27.20
N ASP A 104 -19.62 -2.76 27.02
CA ASP A 104 -20.67 -1.98 26.39
C ASP A 104 -20.32 -1.70 24.91
N GLU A 105 -20.95 -2.51 24.07
CA GLU A 105 -21.33 -2.27 22.66
C GLU A 105 -20.25 -2.18 21.58
N ARG A 106 -18.95 -2.19 21.91
CA ARG A 106 -17.88 -2.37 20.90
C ARG A 106 -16.82 -3.33 21.41
N HIS A 107 -16.88 -4.57 20.93
CA HIS A 107 -15.81 -5.56 21.11
C HIS A 107 -14.57 -5.12 20.29
N ASP A 108 -13.89 -4.08 20.76
CA ASP A 108 -12.67 -3.56 20.16
C ASP A 108 -11.46 -4.09 20.90
N GLU A 109 -10.57 -4.75 20.16
CA GLU A 109 -9.23 -5.07 20.62
C GLU A 109 -8.33 -3.86 20.30
N VAL A 110 -8.04 -3.04 21.32
CA VAL A 110 -7.25 -1.82 21.16
C VAL A 110 -5.80 -2.07 21.55
N TRP A 111 -4.92 -1.80 20.61
CA TRP A 111 -3.48 -1.91 20.74
C TRP A 111 -2.89 -0.53 20.99
N ALA A 112 -2.18 -0.37 22.10
CA ALA A 112 -1.55 0.88 22.47
C ALA A 112 -0.10 0.66 22.92
N LEU A 113 0.72 1.70 22.75
CA LEU A 113 2.02 1.77 23.42
C LEU A 113 1.82 1.77 24.93
N ARG A 114 2.79 1.25 25.67
CA ARG A 114 2.86 1.36 27.13
C ARG A 114 4.21 1.90 27.56
N ARG A 115 4.17 2.76 28.58
CA ARG A 115 5.33 3.19 29.36
C ARG A 115 4.99 2.93 30.83
N GLY A 116 5.55 1.85 31.38
CA GLY A 116 5.16 1.38 32.72
C GLY A 116 3.69 0.94 32.76
N GLU A 117 2.94 1.43 33.76
CA GLU A 117 1.52 1.11 33.95
C GLU A 117 0.58 1.97 33.09
N GLU A 118 1.07 3.06 32.52
CA GLU A 118 0.26 3.99 31.74
C GLU A 118 0.09 3.52 30.29
N SER A 119 -1.17 3.56 29.81
CA SER A 119 -1.47 3.43 28.39
C SER A 119 -1.02 4.68 27.65
N GLY A 120 -0.21 4.48 26.62
CA GLY A 120 0.29 5.48 25.68
C GLY A 120 -0.57 5.58 24.43
N ALA A 121 0.04 6.02 23.33
CA ALA A 121 -0.67 6.29 22.08
C ALA A 121 -1.30 5.02 21.47
N LYS A 122 -2.52 5.16 20.95
CA LYS A 122 -3.19 4.12 20.15
C LYS A 122 -2.37 3.83 18.89
N LEU A 123 -2.20 2.54 18.61
CA LEU A 123 -1.48 2.04 17.43
C LEU A 123 -2.42 1.37 16.44
N ARG A 124 -3.28 0.50 16.95
CA ARG A 124 -4.19 -0.31 16.15
C ARG A 124 -5.47 -0.56 16.94
N ALA A 125 -6.61 -0.63 16.29
CA ALA A 125 -7.82 -1.20 16.86
C ALA A 125 -8.39 -2.22 15.89
N ARG A 126 -8.80 -3.37 16.41
CA ARG A 126 -9.54 -4.38 15.65
C ARG A 126 -10.94 -4.47 16.21
N HIS A 127 -11.93 -4.19 15.37
CA HIS A 127 -13.34 -4.34 15.71
C HIS A 127 -13.73 -5.80 15.50
N LEU A 128 -13.85 -6.57 16.59
CA LEU A 128 -13.96 -8.03 16.55
C LEU A 128 -15.24 -8.52 15.85
N GLN A 129 -16.31 -7.71 15.86
CA GLN A 129 -17.56 -8.07 15.20
C GLN A 129 -17.51 -7.92 13.68
N THR A 130 -16.81 -6.91 13.18
CA THR A 130 -16.78 -6.59 11.74
C THR A 130 -15.49 -7.05 11.07
N GLY A 131 -14.48 -7.46 11.85
CA GLY A 131 -13.14 -7.76 11.35
C GLY A 131 -12.35 -6.53 10.90
N GLN A 132 -12.93 -5.33 11.03
CA GLN A 132 -12.29 -4.08 10.60
C GLN A 132 -11.08 -3.77 11.47
N VAL A 133 -10.00 -3.30 10.85
CA VAL A 133 -8.76 -2.93 11.55
C VAL A 133 -8.40 -1.49 11.22
N HIS A 134 -8.28 -0.65 12.23
CA HIS A 134 -7.80 0.73 12.10
C HIS A 134 -6.38 0.84 12.63
N HIS A 135 -5.54 1.59 11.91
CA HIS A 135 -4.17 1.91 12.31
C HIS A 135 -4.04 3.41 12.57
N PHE A 136 -3.28 3.74 13.61
CA PHE A 136 -3.17 5.08 14.15
C PHE A 136 -1.71 5.54 14.23
N LYS A 137 -1.50 6.84 14.05
CA LYS A 137 -0.22 7.52 14.24
C LYS A 137 -0.43 8.78 15.07
N GLY A 138 0.58 9.20 15.82
CA GLY A 138 0.50 10.39 16.68
C GLY A 138 0.85 10.07 18.12
N GLU A 139 0.96 11.13 18.91
CA GLU A 139 1.16 11.04 20.34
C GLU A 139 -0.16 10.69 21.04
N LYS A 140 -0.07 10.36 22.34
CA LYS A 140 -1.26 10.04 23.14
C LYS A 140 -2.20 11.25 23.18
N GLY A 141 -3.44 11.05 22.80
CA GLY A 141 -4.46 12.11 22.74
C GLY A 141 -4.39 12.98 21.49
N ALA A 142 -3.50 12.66 20.55
CA ALA A 142 -3.39 13.30 19.24
C ALA A 142 -3.29 12.25 18.11
N GLU A 143 -3.87 11.08 18.34
CA GLU A 143 -3.84 9.99 17.37
C GLU A 143 -4.77 10.27 16.19
N ARG A 144 -4.24 10.05 14.99
CA ARG A 144 -5.01 10.09 13.75
C ARG A 144 -5.01 8.73 13.08
N MET A 145 -6.14 8.39 12.49
CA MET A 145 -6.24 7.21 11.63
C MET A 145 -5.41 7.47 10.37
N VAL A 146 -4.58 6.50 10.01
CA VAL A 146 -3.73 6.56 8.80
C VAL A 146 -4.06 5.44 7.83
N ARG A 147 -4.71 4.37 8.31
CA ARG A 147 -5.10 3.22 7.50
C ARG A 147 -6.29 2.50 8.13
N ALA A 148 -7.25 2.09 7.31
CA ALA A 148 -8.37 1.24 7.71
C ALA A 148 -8.47 0.05 6.77
N GLU A 149 -8.46 -1.15 7.31
CA GLU A 149 -8.66 -2.40 6.58
C GLU A 149 -10.06 -2.94 6.88
N PHE A 150 -10.80 -3.31 5.85
CA PHE A 150 -12.15 -3.83 5.94
C PHE A 150 -12.18 -5.34 5.67
N ALA A 151 -13.23 -6.01 6.13
CA ALA A 151 -13.36 -7.47 5.97
C ALA A 151 -13.59 -7.91 4.52
N ASP A 152 -14.10 -7.02 3.68
CA ASP A 152 -14.23 -7.24 2.24
C ASP A 152 -12.89 -7.20 1.50
N GLY A 153 -11.80 -6.82 2.16
CA GLY A 153 -10.46 -6.71 1.59
C GLY A 153 -10.04 -5.28 1.25
N ASN A 154 -10.97 -4.32 1.28
CA ASN A 154 -10.68 -2.93 0.97
C ASN A 154 -9.77 -2.29 2.02
N VAL A 155 -8.82 -1.48 1.58
CA VAL A 155 -7.88 -0.76 2.45
C VAL A 155 -7.89 0.73 2.10
N LEU A 156 -8.25 1.56 3.07
CA LEU A 156 -8.26 3.01 2.94
C LEU A 156 -7.03 3.59 3.63
N TYR A 157 -6.41 4.60 3.05
CA TYR A 157 -5.27 5.34 3.58
C TYR A 157 -5.61 6.81 3.75
N PHE A 158 -5.13 7.37 4.85
CA PHE A 158 -5.45 8.73 5.28
C PHE A 158 -4.20 9.54 5.62
N GLU A 159 -4.25 10.83 5.35
CA GLU A 159 -3.23 11.81 5.74
C GLU A 159 -3.86 13.04 6.37
N GLY A 160 -3.05 13.89 7.01
CA GLY A 160 -3.51 15.11 7.68
C GLY A 160 -3.19 15.12 9.16
N GLU A 161 -3.67 16.14 9.86
CA GLU A 161 -3.57 16.27 11.32
C GLU A 161 -4.81 15.68 12.01
N GLU A 162 -4.81 15.65 13.34
CA GLU A 162 -5.98 15.25 14.10
C GLU A 162 -7.18 16.16 13.76
N GLY A 163 -8.30 15.56 13.35
CA GLY A 163 -9.51 16.31 13.00
C GLY A 163 -9.48 16.91 11.59
N ALA A 164 -8.41 16.75 10.83
CA ALA A 164 -8.32 17.18 9.44
C ALA A 164 -7.83 16.04 8.52
N GLN A 165 -8.09 14.78 8.91
CA GLN A 165 -7.68 13.64 8.10
C GLN A 165 -8.48 13.58 6.81
N ARG A 166 -7.79 13.42 5.69
CA ARG A 166 -8.36 13.25 4.36
C ARG A 166 -7.99 11.88 3.80
N MET A 167 -8.82 11.37 2.92
CA MET A 167 -8.52 10.12 2.19
C MET A 167 -7.52 10.42 1.07
N VAL A 168 -6.45 9.63 0.97
CA VAL A 168 -5.44 9.80 -0.08
C VAL A 168 -5.34 8.61 -1.02
N ARG A 169 -5.74 7.42 -0.55
CA ARG A 169 -5.65 6.20 -1.35
C ARG A 169 -6.66 5.16 -0.89
N VAL A 170 -7.23 4.43 -1.85
CA VAL A 170 -8.05 3.25 -1.63
C VAL A 170 -7.45 2.10 -2.43
N GLU A 171 -7.23 0.97 -1.79
CA GLU A 171 -6.92 -0.30 -2.45
C GLU A 171 -8.15 -1.19 -2.36
N SER A 172 -8.65 -1.64 -3.51
CA SER A 172 -9.77 -2.57 -3.57
C SER A 172 -9.29 -4.00 -3.32
N ALA A 173 -10.23 -4.87 -2.93
CA ALA A 173 -9.96 -6.30 -2.79
C ALA A 173 -9.51 -6.96 -4.10
N ASP A 174 -9.96 -6.42 -5.24
CA ASP A 174 -9.66 -6.92 -6.58
C ASP A 174 -8.30 -6.44 -7.11
N GLY A 175 -7.62 -5.54 -6.38
CA GLY A 175 -6.27 -5.08 -6.69
C GLY A 175 -6.20 -3.68 -7.32
N ASP A 176 -7.35 -3.04 -7.58
CA ASP A 176 -7.39 -1.67 -8.09
C ASP A 176 -6.94 -0.69 -6.99
N VAL A 177 -6.24 0.36 -7.39
CA VAL A 177 -5.73 1.39 -6.50
C VAL A 177 -6.18 2.77 -6.99
N GLN A 178 -6.96 3.46 -6.18
CA GLN A 178 -7.41 4.82 -6.44
C GLN A 178 -6.65 5.80 -5.58
N HIS A 179 -6.17 6.90 -6.16
CA HIS A 179 -5.47 7.99 -5.48
C HIS A 179 -6.30 9.26 -5.50
N TYR A 180 -6.26 9.97 -4.39
CA TYR A 180 -7.08 11.15 -4.12
C TYR A 180 -6.22 12.35 -3.73
N LEU A 181 -6.65 13.55 -4.13
CA LEU A 181 -6.09 14.82 -3.68
C LEU A 181 -7.20 15.75 -3.20
N GLY A 182 -6.88 16.68 -2.30
CA GLY A 182 -7.85 17.67 -1.81
C GLY A 182 -7.66 17.97 -0.34
N GLU A 183 -8.56 18.81 0.18
CA GLU A 183 -8.74 18.96 1.62
C GLU A 183 -9.73 17.90 2.12
N ARG A 184 -9.84 17.77 3.45
CA ARG A 184 -10.82 16.88 4.07
C ARG A 184 -12.22 17.21 3.57
N ASP A 185 -12.99 16.18 3.22
CA ASP A 185 -14.36 16.25 2.69
C ASP A 185 -14.46 16.88 1.28
N ALA A 186 -13.32 17.26 0.68
CA ALA A 186 -13.20 17.84 -0.66
C ALA A 186 -12.24 17.03 -1.56
N GLU A 187 -12.04 15.74 -1.25
CA GLU A 187 -11.14 14.88 -1.98
C GLU A 187 -11.69 14.51 -3.37
N ARG A 188 -10.82 14.56 -4.37
CA ARG A 188 -11.11 14.21 -5.76
C ARG A 188 -10.17 13.10 -6.23
N THR A 189 -10.67 12.24 -7.11
CA THR A 189 -9.84 11.20 -7.74
C THR A 189 -8.88 11.84 -8.74
N VAL A 190 -7.61 11.46 -8.68
CA VAL A 190 -6.58 11.95 -9.62
C VAL A 190 -5.92 10.84 -10.40
N ARG A 191 -5.97 9.60 -9.89
CA ARG A 191 -5.37 8.45 -10.55
C ARG A 191 -6.06 7.16 -10.13
N ILE A 192 -6.27 6.26 -11.07
CA ILE A 192 -6.72 4.89 -10.83
C ILE A 192 -5.73 3.95 -11.52
N GLU A 193 -5.19 3.00 -10.77
CA GLU A 193 -4.39 1.88 -11.26
C GLU A 193 -5.27 0.64 -11.20
N PHE A 194 -5.57 0.02 -12.33
CA PHE A 194 -6.38 -1.19 -12.39
C PHE A 194 -5.50 -2.42 -12.18
N ALA A 195 -6.10 -3.49 -11.68
CA ALA A 195 -5.40 -4.75 -11.43
C ALA A 195 -4.81 -5.38 -12.71
N ASP A 196 -5.35 -5.06 -13.88
CA ASP A 196 -4.81 -5.50 -15.17
C ASP A 196 -3.54 -4.73 -15.58
N GLY A 197 -3.25 -3.59 -14.94
CA GLY A 197 -2.10 -2.72 -15.16
C GLY A 197 -2.42 -1.46 -15.96
N GLU A 198 -3.67 -1.24 -16.40
CA GLU A 198 -4.09 0.05 -16.97
C GLU A 198 -4.02 1.15 -15.89
N VAL A 199 -3.57 2.35 -16.27
CA VAL A 199 -3.54 3.51 -15.38
C VAL A 199 -4.28 4.68 -15.99
N GLN A 200 -5.30 5.18 -15.30
CA GLN A 200 -6.08 6.34 -15.71
C GLN A 200 -5.75 7.53 -14.81
N HIS A 201 -5.64 8.73 -15.40
CA HIS A 201 -5.41 10.00 -14.69
C HIS A 201 -6.56 10.96 -14.92
N TYR A 202 -6.86 11.73 -13.88
CA TYR A 202 -8.03 12.59 -13.80
C TYR A 202 -7.67 14.00 -13.31
N GLU A 203 -8.42 14.99 -13.81
CA GLU A 203 -8.32 16.40 -13.41
C GLU A 203 -9.71 17.00 -13.22
N GLY A 204 -9.82 18.08 -12.42
CA GLY A 204 -11.08 18.79 -12.19
C GLY A 204 -11.30 19.10 -10.73
N GLU A 205 -12.45 19.66 -10.40
CA GLU A 205 -12.92 19.83 -9.01
C GLU A 205 -13.62 18.56 -8.52
N GLN A 206 -13.83 18.45 -7.20
CA GLN A 206 -14.54 17.32 -6.61
C GLN A 206 -15.91 17.14 -7.28
N GLY A 207 -16.17 15.93 -7.77
CA GLY A 207 -17.39 15.58 -8.48
C GLY A 207 -17.43 15.96 -9.97
N ALA A 208 -16.46 16.75 -10.45
CA ALA A 208 -16.32 17.19 -11.84
C ALA A 208 -15.02 16.69 -12.49
N GLU A 209 -14.42 15.62 -11.94
CA GLU A 209 -13.20 15.01 -12.46
C GLU A 209 -13.42 14.41 -13.84
N ARG A 210 -12.61 14.83 -14.80
CA ARG A 210 -12.54 14.33 -16.17
C ARG A 210 -11.31 13.49 -16.39
N MET A 211 -11.39 12.51 -17.28
CA MET A 211 -10.24 11.70 -17.69
C MET A 211 -9.34 12.51 -18.62
N VAL A 212 -8.03 12.56 -18.33
CA VAL A 212 -7.06 13.32 -19.15
C VAL A 212 -6.00 12.44 -19.80
N ARG A 213 -5.75 11.26 -19.22
CA ARG A 213 -4.71 10.35 -19.69
C ARG A 213 -5.00 8.90 -19.31
N VAL A 214 -4.72 7.98 -20.22
CA VAL A 214 -4.77 6.54 -19.99
C VAL A 214 -3.47 5.92 -20.47
N GLU A 215 -2.82 5.15 -19.61
CA GLU A 215 -1.64 4.34 -19.93
C GLU A 215 -2.10 2.88 -20.00
N SER A 216 -1.95 2.25 -21.16
CA SER A 216 -2.29 0.85 -21.34
C SER A 216 -1.16 -0.05 -20.86
N THR A 217 -1.49 -1.32 -20.61
CA THR A 217 -0.52 -2.36 -20.27
C THR A 217 0.50 -2.63 -21.39
N GLY A 218 0.15 -2.30 -22.63
CA GLY A 218 1.02 -2.41 -23.80
C GLY A 218 2.05 -1.29 -23.93
N GLY A 219 1.97 -0.25 -23.08
CA GLY A 219 2.83 0.93 -23.14
C GLY A 219 2.28 2.08 -24.00
N ASP A 220 1.09 1.92 -24.57
CA ASP A 220 0.42 3.00 -25.30
C ASP A 220 -0.17 4.02 -24.32
N VAL A 221 -0.11 5.31 -24.67
CA VAL A 221 -0.62 6.41 -23.85
C VAL A 221 -1.61 7.24 -24.65
N SER A 222 -2.86 7.28 -24.20
CA SER A 222 -3.91 8.11 -24.78
C SER A 222 -4.14 9.37 -23.93
N TYR A 223 -4.30 10.53 -24.58
CA TYR A 223 -4.60 11.81 -23.94
C TYR A 223 -5.98 12.30 -24.36
N TYR A 224 -6.68 12.91 -23.42
CA TYR A 224 -8.08 13.29 -23.56
C TYR A 224 -8.31 14.75 -23.12
N GLU A 225 -9.25 15.40 -23.78
CA GLU A 225 -9.73 16.75 -23.44
C GLU A 225 -11.26 16.79 -23.46
N GLY A 226 -11.88 17.69 -22.70
CA GLY A 226 -13.33 17.86 -22.66
C GLY A 226 -13.84 18.15 -21.26
N GLU A 227 -15.15 18.18 -21.09
CA GLU A 227 -15.79 18.18 -19.77
C GLU A 227 -16.02 16.75 -19.30
N LYS A 228 -16.30 16.56 -18.00
CA LYS A 228 -16.59 15.25 -17.43
C LYS A 228 -17.74 14.57 -18.19
N GLY A 229 -17.49 13.38 -18.71
CA GLY A 229 -18.45 12.58 -19.49
C GLY A 229 -18.54 12.95 -20.97
N ALA A 230 -17.78 13.94 -21.44
CA ALA A 230 -17.69 14.37 -22.83
C ALA A 230 -16.21 14.45 -23.29
N GLU A 231 -15.33 13.69 -22.64
CA GLU A 231 -13.92 13.64 -22.98
C GLU A 231 -13.71 12.98 -24.34
N ARG A 232 -12.87 13.61 -25.16
CA ARG A 232 -12.47 13.15 -26.48
C ARG A 232 -10.97 12.95 -26.51
N ARG A 233 -10.53 11.91 -27.20
CA ARG A 233 -9.12 11.61 -27.45
C ARG A 233 -8.54 12.65 -28.39
N VAL A 234 -7.43 13.25 -27.99
CA VAL A 234 -6.70 14.25 -28.79
C VAL A 234 -5.35 13.73 -29.26
N ARG A 235 -4.78 12.75 -28.55
CA ARG A 235 -3.46 12.19 -28.88
C ARG A 235 -3.35 10.75 -28.41
N VAL A 236 -2.65 9.91 -29.17
CA VAL A 236 -2.20 8.58 -28.75
C VAL A 236 -0.73 8.43 -29.09
N GLU A 237 0.07 8.07 -28.10
CA GLU A 237 1.45 7.67 -28.25
C GLU A 237 1.50 6.15 -28.17
N PHE A 238 1.97 5.49 -29.22
CA PHE A 238 2.12 4.04 -29.26
C PHE A 238 3.49 3.65 -28.72
N ALA A 239 3.56 2.45 -28.14
CA ALA A 239 4.81 1.90 -27.63
C ALA A 239 5.91 1.74 -28.69
N ASP A 240 5.53 1.66 -29.97
CA ASP A 240 6.45 1.61 -31.11
C ASP A 240 7.04 2.98 -31.50
N GLY A 241 6.61 4.07 -30.84
CA GLY A 241 7.07 5.43 -31.07
C GLY A 241 6.17 6.25 -32.01
N ASN A 242 5.15 5.66 -32.62
CA ASN A 242 4.20 6.40 -33.45
C ASN A 242 3.28 7.28 -32.59
N VAL A 243 2.94 8.47 -33.07
CA VAL A 243 2.03 9.39 -32.38
C VAL A 243 0.90 9.82 -33.31
N LEU A 244 -0.35 9.55 -32.92
CA LEU A 244 -1.55 9.98 -33.62
C LEU A 244 -2.15 11.19 -32.92
N HIS A 245 -2.56 12.20 -33.69
CA HIS A 245 -3.29 13.37 -33.20
C HIS A 245 -4.68 13.44 -33.84
N TYR A 246 -5.65 13.83 -33.01
CA TYR A 246 -7.06 13.86 -33.34
C TYR A 246 -7.66 15.23 -33.03
N GLU A 247 -8.67 15.63 -33.81
CA GLU A 247 -9.38 16.90 -33.63
C GLU A 247 -10.90 16.76 -33.78
N GLY A 248 -11.62 17.74 -33.24
CA GLY A 248 -13.06 17.85 -33.35
C GLY A 248 -13.81 16.92 -32.38
N GLU A 249 -15.13 17.07 -32.33
CA GLU A 249 -16.00 16.28 -31.46
C GLU A 249 -16.02 14.79 -31.82
N GLU A 250 -15.84 14.50 -33.11
CA GLU A 250 -15.79 13.14 -33.64
C GLU A 250 -14.39 12.52 -33.58
N GLU A 251 -13.38 13.15 -32.96
CA GLU A 251 -12.01 12.59 -32.89
C GLU A 251 -11.47 12.16 -34.27
N ARG A 252 -11.54 13.06 -35.27
CA ARG A 252 -11.02 12.76 -36.61
C ARG A 252 -9.49 12.82 -36.59
N MET A 253 -8.82 11.91 -37.28
CA MET A 253 -7.36 11.87 -37.33
C MET A 253 -6.83 12.99 -38.23
N VAL A 254 -5.92 13.83 -37.71
CA VAL A 254 -5.39 14.98 -38.45
C VAL A 254 -3.90 14.89 -38.71
N ARG A 255 -3.17 14.16 -37.86
CA ARG A 255 -1.71 14.07 -37.96
C ARG A 255 -1.20 12.76 -37.38
N VAL A 256 -0.20 12.19 -38.06
CA VAL A 256 0.56 11.03 -37.59
C VAL A 256 2.04 11.39 -37.63
N GLU A 257 2.72 11.22 -36.51
CA GLU A 257 4.18 11.27 -36.42
C GLU A 257 4.68 9.83 -36.36
N SER A 258 5.49 9.43 -37.33
CA SER A 258 6.11 8.11 -37.36
C SER A 258 7.30 8.09 -36.40
N ALA A 259 7.59 6.91 -35.84
CA ALA A 259 8.83 6.67 -35.09
C ALA A 259 10.10 7.01 -35.89
N ASP A 260 10.05 6.90 -37.23
CA ASP A 260 11.17 7.21 -38.13
C ASP A 260 11.32 8.72 -38.42
N GLY A 261 10.41 9.56 -37.89
CA GLY A 261 10.48 11.03 -38.01
C GLY A 261 9.60 11.64 -39.11
N ASP A 262 8.95 10.83 -39.94
CA ASP A 262 7.99 11.30 -40.94
C ASP A 262 6.70 11.84 -40.29
N VAL A 263 6.13 12.90 -40.84
CA VAL A 263 4.89 13.52 -40.37
C VAL A 263 3.85 13.54 -41.48
N LEU A 264 2.75 12.83 -41.29
CA LEU A 264 1.65 12.71 -42.24
C LEU A 264 0.46 13.54 -41.75
N TYR A 265 -0.14 14.33 -42.64
CA TYR A 265 -1.31 15.17 -42.37
C TYR A 265 -2.53 14.65 -43.13
N TYR A 266 -3.68 14.70 -42.46
CA TYR A 266 -4.94 14.12 -42.92
C TYR A 266 -6.08 15.12 -42.88
N GLU A 267 -6.98 15.02 -43.85
CA GLU A 267 -8.22 15.80 -43.91
C GLU A 267 -9.42 14.92 -44.28
N GLY A 268 -10.58 15.21 -43.72
CA GLY A 268 -11.81 14.47 -43.97
C GLY A 268 -12.65 14.34 -42.69
N GLU A 269 -13.78 13.66 -42.84
CA GLU A 269 -14.65 13.25 -41.73
C GLU A 269 -14.07 12.01 -41.04
N LYS A 270 -14.50 11.74 -39.79
CA LYS A 270 -14.05 10.58 -39.02
C LYS A 270 -14.23 9.28 -39.81
N GLY A 271 -13.15 8.53 -39.99
CA GLY A 271 -13.13 7.26 -40.73
C GLY A 271 -13.05 7.39 -42.25
N ALA A 272 -13.05 8.62 -42.79
CA ALA A 272 -12.89 8.92 -44.21
C ALA A 272 -11.73 9.90 -44.48
N GLU A 273 -10.81 10.04 -43.51
CA GLU A 273 -9.69 10.94 -43.62
C GLU A 273 -8.71 10.47 -44.70
N ARG A 274 -8.33 11.40 -45.59
CA ARG A 274 -7.33 11.17 -46.64
C ARG A 274 -6.05 11.92 -46.30
N ARG A 275 -4.91 11.30 -46.60
CA ARG A 275 -3.60 11.94 -46.48
C ARG A 275 -3.48 13.05 -47.51
N VAL A 276 -3.15 14.26 -47.06
CA VAL A 276 -3.02 15.47 -47.91
C VAL A 276 -1.59 16.01 -47.97
N ARG A 277 -0.78 15.74 -46.94
CA ARG A 277 0.63 16.16 -46.88
C ARG A 277 1.48 15.12 -46.15
N VAL A 278 2.71 14.96 -46.59
CA VAL A 278 3.76 14.21 -45.88
C VAL A 278 5.00 15.09 -45.81
N GLU A 279 5.57 15.19 -44.63
CA GLU A 279 6.90 15.76 -44.39
C GLU A 279 7.81 14.59 -44.00
N PHE A 280 8.82 14.31 -44.82
CA PHE A 280 9.76 13.24 -44.57
C PHE A 280 10.85 13.70 -43.58
N ALA A 281 11.45 12.75 -42.88
CA ALA A 281 12.50 13.02 -41.90
C ALA A 281 13.73 13.76 -42.49
N ASP A 282 13.97 13.63 -43.80
CA ASP A 282 15.04 14.35 -44.52
C ASP A 282 14.67 15.80 -44.89
N GLY A 283 13.44 16.22 -44.61
CA GLY A 283 12.91 17.54 -44.89
C GLY A 283 12.14 17.67 -46.22
N ASP A 284 12.05 16.61 -47.02
CA ASP A 284 11.26 16.62 -48.24
C ASP A 284 9.76 16.69 -47.91
N VAL A 285 8.99 17.43 -48.72
CA VAL A 285 7.55 17.63 -48.51
C VAL A 285 6.77 17.21 -49.75
N GLN A 286 5.77 16.35 -49.57
CA GLN A 286 4.88 15.88 -50.62
C GLN A 286 3.42 16.22 -50.33
N HIS A 287 2.70 16.72 -51.33
CA HIS A 287 1.27 17.02 -51.29
C HIS A 287 0.47 16.07 -52.20
N TYR A 288 -0.81 15.81 -51.84
CA TYR A 288 -1.71 14.86 -52.51
C TYR A 288 -3.05 15.50 -52.88
#